data_AF-A0AAX4JD31-F1
#
_entry.id   AF-A0AAX4JD31-F1
#
_cell.length_a   1.000
_cell.length_b   1.000
_cell.length_c   1.000
_cell.angle_alpha   90.00
_cell.angle_beta   90.00
_cell.angle_gamma   90.00
#
_symmetry.space_group_name_H-M   'P 1'
#
loop_
_entity.id
_entity.type
_entity.pdbx_description
1 polymer ?
#
loop_
_entity_poly.entity_id
_entity_poly.type
_entity_poly.pdbx_seq_one_letter_code
_entity_poly.pdbx_strand_id
1 'polypeptide(L)'
;MPHFSRLEDEADAIIGLVKIHRHTSRHMYTRHSKLSLLQKNVLYSVFTVSFFPSVKNKKDLGYLLGMSFESVDIWFKKMRKCVKSSSLEIKKISSSEILSIYINENGKLN
;
A
#
# COMPACT_ATOMS: atom_id res chain seq x y z
N MET A 1 14.12 -3.56 35.53
CA MET A 1 13.59 -4.08 34.24
C MET A 1 14.12 -3.20 33.13
N PRO A 2 15.04 -3.66 32.27
CA PRO A 2 15.86 -2.77 31.45
C PRO A 2 15.15 -2.27 30.17
N HIS A 3 14.93 -0.96 30.11
CA HIS A 3 15.30 -0.01 29.05
C HIS A 3 14.95 -0.23 27.55
N PHE A 4 13.79 -0.79 27.17
CA PHE A 4 13.42 -0.98 25.74
C PHE A 4 12.30 -0.09 25.14
N SER A 5 11.54 0.68 25.93
CA SER A 5 10.40 1.46 25.39
C SER A 5 10.79 2.78 24.70
N ARG A 6 11.85 3.43 25.16
CA ARG A 6 12.17 4.82 24.75
C ARG A 6 12.87 4.91 23.38
N LEU A 7 13.50 3.84 22.90
CA LEU A 7 14.22 3.78 21.61
C LEU A 7 13.30 3.41 20.43
N GLU A 8 12.26 2.61 20.67
CA GLU A 8 11.28 2.26 19.64
C GLU A 8 10.37 3.45 19.32
N ASP A 9 9.97 4.21 20.35
CA ASP A 9 9.18 5.44 20.22
C ASP A 9 9.94 6.57 19.48
N GLU A 10 11.28 6.61 19.63
CA GLU A 10 12.13 7.60 18.98
C GLU A 10 12.43 7.23 17.51
N ALA A 11 12.57 5.94 17.18
CA ALA A 11 12.70 5.44 15.80
C ALA A 11 11.40 5.65 14.99
N ASP A 12 10.23 5.44 15.61
CA ASP A 12 8.93 5.70 15.01
C ASP A 12 8.68 7.22 14.80
N ALA A 13 9.14 8.08 15.71
CA ALA A 13 9.09 9.54 15.56
C ALA A 13 9.97 10.06 14.40
N ILE A 14 11.13 9.45 14.15
CA ILE A 14 12.01 9.76 13.00
C ILE A 14 11.39 9.27 11.68
N ILE A 15 10.79 8.08 11.68
CA ILE A 15 10.04 7.53 10.55
C ILE A 15 8.78 8.39 10.25
N GLY A 16 8.17 9.02 11.26
CA GLY A 16 7.06 9.96 11.12
C GLY A 16 7.45 11.34 10.58
N LEU A 17 8.58 11.89 11.01
CA LEU A 17 9.04 13.22 10.56
C LEU A 17 9.53 13.23 9.09
N VAL A 18 10.09 12.11 8.59
CA VAL A 18 10.38 11.93 7.15
C VAL A 18 9.10 11.76 6.32
N LYS A 19 8.06 11.12 6.87
CA LYS A 19 6.73 10.99 6.24
C LYS A 19 6.01 12.35 6.08
N ILE A 20 6.31 13.35 6.91
CA ILE A 20 5.65 14.68 6.91
C ILE A 20 6.37 15.71 6.03
N HIS A 21 7.70 15.71 5.94
CA HIS A 21 8.40 16.76 5.18
C HIS A 21 8.28 16.62 3.65
N ARG A 22 7.93 15.42 3.17
CA ARG A 22 7.63 15.14 1.75
C ARG A 22 6.13 14.98 1.46
N HIS A 23 5.27 15.45 2.37
CA HIS A 23 3.96 16.02 2.03
C HIS A 23 4.13 17.36 1.28
N THR A 24 5.17 17.48 0.43
CA THR A 24 5.39 18.59 -0.46
C THR A 24 4.20 18.64 -1.40
N SER A 25 3.25 19.49 -1.01
CA SER A 25 2.49 20.29 -1.94
C SER A 25 1.64 19.49 -2.95
N ARG A 26 0.33 19.40 -2.63
CA ARG A 26 -0.77 19.57 -3.60
C ARG A 26 -1.39 18.38 -4.35
N HIS A 27 -1.00 17.12 -4.21
CA HIS A 27 -1.52 16.11 -5.14
C HIS A 27 -2.09 14.87 -4.45
N MET A 28 -3.39 14.57 -4.42
CA MET A 28 -4.60 15.26 -4.85
C MET A 28 -5.74 14.60 -4.07
N TYR A 29 -6.63 15.39 -3.48
CA TYR A 29 -7.99 14.95 -3.24
C TYR A 29 -8.69 14.80 -4.60
N THR A 30 -8.33 13.80 -5.40
CA THR A 30 -9.18 13.37 -6.49
C THR A 30 -9.87 12.11 -6.03
N ARG A 31 -11.15 12.31 -5.69
CA ARG A 31 -12.21 11.42 -6.15
C ARG A 31 -11.74 10.77 -7.47
N HIS A 32 -11.34 9.50 -7.43
CA HIS A 32 -10.99 8.67 -8.59
C HIS A 32 -9.66 8.92 -9.34
N SER A 33 -8.52 9.11 -8.66
CA SER A 33 -7.25 8.82 -9.37
C SER A 33 -7.16 7.31 -9.68
N LYS A 34 -6.83 6.97 -10.93
CA LYS A 34 -6.67 5.58 -11.38
C LYS A 34 -5.42 5.01 -10.72
N LEU A 35 -5.57 3.94 -9.94
CA LEU A 35 -4.43 3.23 -9.34
C LEU A 35 -3.42 2.82 -10.41
N SER A 36 -2.11 2.95 -10.11
CA SER A 36 -1.04 2.49 -10.98
C SER A 36 -1.10 0.96 -11.16
N LEU A 37 -0.38 0.46 -12.17
CA LEU A 37 -0.33 -0.98 -12.41
C LEU A 37 0.31 -1.70 -11.22
N LEU A 38 1.41 -1.17 -10.69
CA LEU A 38 2.05 -1.66 -9.46
C LEU A 38 1.08 -1.67 -8.28
N GLN A 39 0.40 -0.55 -8.00
CA GLN A 39 -0.52 -0.43 -6.88
C GLN A 39 -1.64 -1.48 -6.95
N LYS A 40 -2.24 -1.66 -8.13
CA LYS A 40 -3.27 -2.70 -8.34
C LYS A 40 -2.73 -4.08 -8.08
N ASN A 41 -1.62 -4.44 -8.74
CA ASN A 41 -1.09 -5.79 -8.66
C ASN A 41 -0.64 -6.17 -7.25
N VAL A 42 -0.01 -5.25 -6.51
CA VAL A 42 0.34 -5.49 -5.11
C VAL A 42 -0.91 -5.69 -4.24
N LEU A 43 -1.91 -4.82 -4.38
CA LEU A 43 -3.16 -4.94 -3.62
C LEU A 43 -3.89 -6.25 -3.93
N TYR A 44 -3.99 -6.64 -5.20
CA TYR A 44 -4.58 -7.92 -5.62
C TYR A 44 -3.80 -9.11 -5.06
N SER A 45 -2.48 -9.12 -5.18
CA SER A 45 -1.66 -10.22 -4.67
C SER A 45 -1.82 -10.39 -3.16
N VAL A 46 -1.79 -9.30 -2.37
CA VAL A 46 -2.07 -9.40 -0.94
C VAL A 46 -3.49 -9.89 -0.66
N PHE A 47 -4.47 -9.45 -1.45
CA PHE A 47 -5.85 -9.89 -1.32
C PHE A 47 -6.04 -11.39 -1.61
N THR A 48 -5.29 -11.96 -2.55
CA THR A 48 -5.31 -13.42 -2.81
C THR A 48 -4.76 -14.22 -1.63
N VAL A 49 -3.86 -13.64 -0.84
CA VAL A 49 -3.30 -14.28 0.36
C VAL A 49 -4.21 -14.05 1.57
N SER A 50 -4.77 -12.85 1.71
CA SER A 50 -5.67 -12.49 2.80
C SER A 50 -6.71 -11.45 2.37
N PHE A 51 -7.99 -11.84 2.44
CA PHE A 51 -9.12 -10.93 2.22
C PHE A 51 -9.29 -9.88 3.32
N PHE A 52 -8.72 -10.13 4.50
CA PHE A 52 -8.82 -9.30 5.70
C PHE A 52 -7.42 -9.07 6.29
N PRO A 53 -6.55 -8.31 5.60
CA PRO A 53 -5.23 -7.99 6.10
C PRO A 53 -5.33 -7.22 7.42
N SER A 54 -4.35 -7.44 8.31
CA SER A 54 -4.25 -6.77 9.60
C SER A 54 -4.10 -5.24 9.43
N VAL A 55 -4.35 -4.49 10.51
CA VAL A 55 -4.14 -3.04 10.53
C VAL A 55 -2.70 -2.68 10.19
N LYS A 56 -1.73 -3.43 10.73
CA LYS A 56 -0.30 -3.27 10.43
C LYS A 56 -0.03 -3.45 8.94
N ASN A 57 -0.48 -4.56 8.34
CA ASN A 57 -0.24 -4.84 6.92
C ASN A 57 -0.87 -3.77 6.01
N LYS A 58 -2.04 -3.24 6.37
CA LYS A 58 -2.68 -2.13 5.62
C LYS A 58 -1.89 -0.82 5.71
N LYS A 59 -1.32 -0.51 6.88
CA LYS A 59 -0.44 0.67 7.05
C LYS A 59 0.84 0.51 6.25
N ASP A 60 1.48 -0.67 6.34
CA ASP A 60 2.69 -1.01 5.59
C ASP A 60 2.45 -0.89 4.07
N LEU A 61 1.31 -1.39 3.58
CA LEU A 61 0.89 -1.21 2.19
C LEU A 61 0.72 0.26 1.80
N GLY A 62 0.13 1.08 2.68
CA GLY A 62 0.00 2.51 2.45
C GLY A 62 1.36 3.17 2.24
N TYR A 63 2.32 2.89 3.13
CA TYR A 63 3.67 3.43 3.02
C TYR A 63 4.40 2.97 1.77
N LEU A 64 4.34 1.67 1.44
CA LEU A 64 5.03 1.09 0.29
C LEU A 64 4.46 1.55 -1.05
N LEU A 65 3.16 1.84 -1.11
CA LEU A 65 2.46 2.21 -2.34
C LEU A 65 2.24 3.72 -2.51
N GLY A 66 2.69 4.53 -1.54
CA GLY A 66 2.37 5.95 -1.49
C GLY A 66 0.86 6.22 -1.38
N MET A 67 0.13 5.31 -0.73
CA MET A 67 -1.32 5.38 -0.53
C MET A 67 -1.65 5.68 0.93
N SER A 68 -2.79 6.32 1.18
CA SER A 68 -3.29 6.47 2.55
C SER A 68 -3.82 5.13 3.08
N PHE A 69 -3.74 4.93 4.40
CA PHE A 69 -4.33 3.75 5.05
C PHE A 69 -5.82 3.60 4.73
N GLU A 70 -6.56 4.70 4.71
CA GLU A 70 -7.99 4.75 4.39
C GLU A 70 -8.25 4.31 2.95
N SER A 71 -7.39 4.73 2.01
CA SER A 71 -7.49 4.36 0.60
C SER A 71 -7.30 2.86 0.42
N VAL A 72 -6.30 2.29 1.11
CA VAL A 72 -6.07 0.84 1.15
C VAL A 72 -7.29 0.14 1.77
N ASP A 73 -7.78 0.59 2.93
CA ASP A 73 -8.92 -0.03 3.61
C ASP A 73 -10.21 0.00 2.77
N ILE A 74 -10.50 1.12 2.11
CA ILE A 74 -11.63 1.26 1.18
C ILE A 74 -11.47 0.30 0.00
N TRP A 75 -10.26 0.17 -0.55
CA TRP A 75 -10.01 -0.76 -1.65
C TRP A 75 -10.32 -2.21 -1.24
N PHE A 76 -9.82 -2.66 -0.09
CA PHE A 76 -10.10 -4.01 0.43
C PHE A 76 -11.60 -4.22 0.69
N LYS A 77 -12.30 -3.22 1.24
CA LYS A 77 -13.75 -3.26 1.43
C LYS A 77 -14.52 -3.39 0.11
N LYS A 78 -14.16 -2.61 -0.91
CA LYS A 78 -14.77 -2.68 -2.24
C LYS A 78 -14.49 -4.03 -2.90
N MET A 79 -13.25 -4.50 -2.84
CA MET A 79 -12.85 -5.75 -3.46
C MET A 79 -13.63 -6.95 -2.93
N ARG A 80 -13.84 -7.03 -1.60
CA ARG A 80 -14.69 -8.06 -1.00
C ARG A 80 -16.13 -8.04 -1.50
N LYS A 81 -16.69 -6.87 -1.82
CA LYS A 81 -18.04 -6.76 -2.40
C LYS A 81 -18.05 -7.25 -3.85
N CYS A 82 -17.04 -6.90 -4.64
CA CYS A 82 -16.94 -7.30 -6.04
C CYS A 82 -16.72 -8.81 -6.22
N VAL A 83 -15.88 -9.45 -5.39
CA VAL A 83 -15.69 -10.92 -5.44
C VAL A 83 -16.98 -11.68 -5.15
N LYS A 84 -17.78 -11.20 -4.20
CA LYS A 84 -19.09 -11.81 -3.92
C LYS A 84 -20.07 -11.73 -5.09
N SER A 85 -19.81 -10.86 -6.07
CA SER A 85 -20.64 -10.63 -7.26
C SER A 85 -20.12 -11.35 -8.53
N SER A 86 -19.09 -12.19 -8.43
CA SER A 86 -18.54 -13.02 -9.52
C SER A 86 -18.01 -12.29 -10.77
N SER A 87 -17.75 -10.99 -10.72
CA SER A 87 -17.34 -10.20 -11.89
C SER A 87 -15.83 -9.95 -12.04
N LEU A 88 -14.99 -10.46 -11.14
CA LEU A 88 -13.54 -10.21 -11.16
C LEU A 88 -12.73 -11.51 -11.08
N GLU A 89 -12.04 -11.83 -12.18
CA GLU A 89 -10.96 -12.81 -12.18
C GLU A 89 -9.70 -12.18 -11.56
N ILE A 90 -9.34 -12.64 -10.37
CA ILE A 90 -8.10 -12.21 -9.72
C ILE A 90 -6.97 -13.09 -10.22
N LYS A 91 -6.19 -12.58 -11.18
CA LYS A 91 -4.98 -13.27 -11.65
C LYS A 91 -3.93 -13.22 -10.55
N LYS A 92 -3.42 -14.39 -10.16
CA LYS A 92 -2.31 -14.52 -9.22
C LYS A 92 -1.02 -14.16 -9.97
N ILE A 93 -0.40 -13.06 -9.56
CA ILE A 93 0.85 -12.57 -10.15
C ILE A 93 2.01 -13.04 -9.27
N SER A 94 3.08 -13.53 -9.90
CA SER A 94 4.29 -13.97 -9.18
C SER A 94 5.03 -12.79 -8.55
N SER A 95 5.73 -13.01 -7.44
CA SER A 95 6.59 -11.99 -6.82
C SER A 95 7.67 -11.47 -7.77
N SER A 96 8.19 -12.32 -8.66
CA SER A 96 9.16 -11.95 -9.70
C SER A 96 8.59 -10.92 -10.69
N GLU A 97 7.31 -11.04 -11.03
CA GLU A 97 6.62 -10.15 -11.95
C GLU A 97 6.25 -8.82 -11.27
N ILE A 98 5.92 -8.83 -9.97
CA ILE A 98 5.73 -7.58 -9.21
C ILE A 98 7.04 -6.78 -9.15
N LEU A 99 8.17 -7.46 -8.92
CA LEU A 99 9.47 -6.80 -8.86
C LEU A 99 9.86 -6.19 -10.21
N SER A 100 9.58 -6.88 -11.33
CA SER A 100 9.86 -6.31 -12.65
C SER A 100 9.02 -5.06 -12.92
N ILE A 101 7.75 -5.04 -12.51
CA ILE A 101 6.89 -3.85 -12.61
C ILE A 101 7.45 -2.69 -11.76
N TYR A 102 7.87 -2.96 -10.53
CA TYR A 102 8.45 -1.94 -9.64
C TYR A 102 9.72 -1.31 -10.25
N ILE A 103 10.63 -2.14 -10.76
CA ILE A 103 11.87 -1.67 -11.39
C ILE A 103 11.55 -0.83 -12.63
N ASN A 104 10.58 -1.26 -13.45
CA ASN A 104 10.19 -0.54 -14.66
C ASN A 104 9.49 0.80 -14.39
N GLU A 105 8.70 0.91 -13.31
CA GLU A 105 8.05 2.17 -12.92
C GLU A 105 9.05 3.19 -12.35
N ASN A 106 10.06 2.75 -11.58
CA ASN A 106 11.04 3.64 -10.94
C ASN A 106 12.31 3.89 -11.78
N GLY A 107 12.66 2.98 -12.70
CA GLY A 107 13.81 3.10 -13.59
C GLY A 107 13.66 4.18 -14.69
N LYS A 108 12.48 4.78 -14.82
CA LYS A 108 12.19 5.89 -15.75
C LYS A 108 12.54 7.28 -15.20
N LEU A 109 13.16 7.36 -14.02
CA LEU A 109 13.56 8.61 -13.37
C LEU A 109 14.99 9.09 -13.71
N ASN A 110 15.63 8.51 -14.74
CA ASN A 110 16.92 8.97 -15.28
C ASN A 110 16.72 9.67 -16.62
#